data_AF-A0A8S3BHT9-F1
#
_entry.id   AF-A0A8S3BHT9-F1
#
_cell.length_a   1.000
_cell.length_b   1.000
_cell.length_c   1.000
_cell.angle_alpha   90.00
_cell.angle_beta   90.00
_cell.angle_gamma   90.00
#
_symmetry.space_group_name_H-M   'P 1'
#
loop_
_entity.id
_entity.type
_entity.pdbx_description
1 polymer ?
#
loop_
_entity_poly.entity_id
_entity_poly.type
_entity_poly.pdbx_seq_one_letter_code
_entity_poly.pdbx_strand_id
1 'polypeptide(L)' 'MNAIKQGFQDILPLDSIKMFDEKEVELLISGLGEINVNDWRTYAIYKGGYTPENAVIQWFWK' A
#
# COMPACT_ATOMS: atom_id res chain seq x y z
N MET A 1 25.43 -8.93 1.83
CA MET A 1 24.09 -9.07 2.47
C MET A 1 24.04 -8.62 3.93
N ASN A 2 25.14 -8.66 4.70
CA ASN A 2 25.10 -8.28 6.12
C ASN A 2 24.74 -6.80 6.36
N ALA A 3 25.19 -5.88 5.50
CA ALA A 3 24.85 -4.46 5.62
C ALA A 3 23.34 -4.16 5.46
N ILE A 4 22.66 -4.84 4.53
CA ILE A 4 21.20 -4.69 4.33
C ILE A 4 20.44 -5.24 5.54
N LYS A 5 20.85 -6.42 6.02
CA LYS A 5 20.23 -7.01 7.22
C LYS A 5 20.41 -6.10 8.43
N GLN A 6 21.61 -5.55 8.63
CA GLN A 6 21.87 -4.64 9.74
C GLN A 6 21.02 -3.37 9.63
N GLY A 7 21.02 -2.71 8.47
CA GLY A 7 20.23 -1.49 8.29
C GLY A 7 18.72 -1.72 8.42
N PHE A 8 18.20 -2.88 8.02
CA PHE A 8 16.80 -3.23 8.25
C PHE A 8 16.48 -3.39 9.75
N GLN A 9 17.40 -3.99 10.52
CA GLN A 9 17.26 -4.20 11.97
C GLN A 9 17.32 -2.90 12.78
N ASP A 10 18.02 -1.88 12.26
CA ASP A 10 18.08 -0.56 12.90
C ASP A 10 16.72 0.17 12.83
N ILE A 11 15.84 -0.21 11.90
CA ILE A 11 14.50 0.39 11.71
C ILE A 11 13.40 -0.49 12.32
N LEU A 12 13.51 -1.82 12.17
CA LEU A 12 12.51 -2.79 12.61
C LEU A 12 13.13 -3.92 13.43
N PRO A 13 12.56 -4.28 14.60
CA PRO A 13 13.01 -5.42 15.38
C PRO A 13 12.93 -6.73 14.58
N LEU A 14 13.97 -7.57 14.68
CA LEU A 14 14.00 -8.88 14.02
C LEU A 14 12.83 -9.78 14.40
N ASP A 15 12.38 -9.71 15.65
CA ASP A 15 11.32 -10.60 16.12
C ASP A 15 9.96 -10.26 15.49
N SER A 16 9.78 -9.03 15.01
CA SER A 16 8.61 -8.61 14.25
C SER A 16 8.60 -9.17 12.82
N ILE A 17 9.76 -9.42 12.22
CA ILE A 17 9.84 -9.95 10.84
C ILE A 17 9.88 -11.49 10.81
N LYS A 18 10.38 -12.12 11.88
CA LYS A 18 10.50 -13.60 11.97
C LYS A 18 9.18 -14.35 11.94
N MET A 19 8.05 -13.68 12.17
CA MET A 19 6.73 -14.30 12.10
C MET A 19 6.22 -14.46 10.66
N PHE A 20 6.90 -13.87 9.67
CA PHE A 20 6.54 -13.92 8.26
C PHE A 20 7.45 -14.86 7.47
N ASP A 21 6.88 -15.56 6.49
CA ASP A 21 7.65 -16.29 5.49
C ASP A 21 8.20 -15.36 4.39
N GLU A 22 9.02 -15.90 3.48
CA GLU A 22 9.63 -15.11 2.41
C GLU A 22 8.61 -14.41 1.48
N LYS A 23 7.44 -15.02 1.25
CA LYS A 23 6.40 -14.46 0.38
C LYS A 23 5.62 -13.36 1.09
N GLU A 24 5.37 -13.54 2.38
CA GLU A 24 4.75 -12.51 3.22
C GLU A 24 5.66 -11.30 3.37
N VAL A 25 6.97 -11.49 3.54
CA VAL A 25 7.95 -10.39 3.55
C VAL A 25 7.98 -9.67 2.20
N GLU A 26 7.96 -10.41 1.09
CA GLU A 26 7.86 -9.83 -0.25
C GLU A 26 6.58 -8.99 -0.41
N LEU A 27 5.43 -9.53 0.02
CA LEU A 27 4.14 -8.85 -0.03
C LEU A 27 4.12 -7.59 0.86
N LEU A 28 4.71 -7.63 2.04
CA LEU A 28 4.79 -6.47 2.94
C LEU A 28 5.62 -5.32 2.35
N ILE A 29 6.70 -5.65 1.63
CA ILE A 29 7.61 -4.65 1.05
C ILE A 29 7.09 -4.14 -0.29
N SER A 30 6.62 -5.05 -1.15
CA SER A 30 6.33 -4.76 -2.55
C SER A 30 4.83 -4.60 -2.85
N GLY A 31 3.96 -5.01 -1.92
CA GLY A 31 2.52 -5.02 -2.13
C GLY A 31 2.08 -6.02 -3.20
N LEU A 32 0.85 -5.85 -3.68
CA LEU A 32 0.32 -6.61 -4.81
C LEU A 32 0.64 -5.87 -6.11
N GLY A 33 0.96 -6.63 -7.17
CA GLY A 33 1.16 -6.08 -8.52
C GLY A 33 -0.13 -5.63 -9.22
N GLU A 34 -1.28 -5.73 -8.54
CA GLU A 34 -2.59 -5.39 -9.07
C GLU A 34 -3.24 -4.29 -8.23
N ILE A 35 -3.88 -3.33 -8.90
CA ILE A 35 -4.60 -2.24 -8.25
C ILE A 35 -6.09 -2.57 -8.24
N ASN A 36 -6.66 -2.67 -7.04
CA ASN A 36 -8.11 -2.76 -6.88
C ASN A 36 -8.73 -1.37 -7.03
N VAL A 37 -9.30 -1.09 -8.21
CA VAL A 37 -9.93 0.21 -8.52
C VAL A 37 -11.14 0.51 -7.62
N ASN A 38 -11.88 -0.52 -7.17
CA ASN A 38 -13.01 -0.31 -6.26
C ASN A 38 -12.53 0.15 -4.88
N ASP A 39 -11.46 -0.45 -4.39
CA ASP A 39 -10.84 -0.06 -3.12
C ASP A 39 -10.28 1.36 -3.19
N TRP A 40 -9.56 1.65 -4.29
CA TRP A 40 -9.04 2.99 -4.55
C TRP A 40 -10.16 4.04 -4.56
N ARG A 41 -11.26 3.78 -5.27
CA ARG A 41 -12.42 4.69 -5.31
C ARG A 41 -13.07 4.86 -3.94
N THR A 42 -13.13 3.80 -3.14
CA THR A 42 -13.78 3.81 -1.81
C THR A 42 -13.01 4.67 -0.81
N TYR A 43 -11.68 4.61 -0.84
CA TYR A 43 -10.82 5.37 0.08
C TYR A 43 -10.29 6.70 -0.51
N ALA A 44 -10.74 7.08 -1.71
CA ALA A 44 -10.37 8.36 -2.31
C ALA A 44 -10.99 9.55 -1.57
N ILE A 45 -10.16 10.54 -1.24
CA ILE A 45 -10.58 11.80 -0.62
C ILE A 45 -10.69 12.88 -1.68
N TYR A 46 -11.88 13.48 -1.79
CA TYR A 46 -12.15 14.58 -2.71
C TYR A 46 -11.96 15.94 -2.00
N LYS A 47 -11.27 16.88 -2.65
CA LYS A 47 -10.96 18.22 -2.12
C LYS A 47 -11.38 19.31 -3.11
N GLY A 48 -11.45 20.56 -2.66
CA GLY A 48 -11.77 21.70 -3.55
C GLY A 48 -13.24 21.75 -3.97
N GLY A 49 -14.15 21.20 -3.15
CA GLY A 49 -15.59 21.15 -3.44
C GLY A 49 -16.05 19.94 -4.23
N TYR A 50 -15.13 19.04 -4.61
CA TYR A 50 -15.51 17.77 -5.23
C TYR A 50 -16.07 16.77 -4.21
N THR A 51 -17.02 15.98 -4.68
CA THR A 51 -17.67 14.87 -3.99
C THR A 51 -17.82 13.69 -4.97
N PRO A 52 -18.02 12.45 -4.47
CA PRO A 52 -18.22 11.26 -5.31
C PRO A 52 -19.38 11.39 -6.33
N GLU A 53 -20.34 12.27 -6.06
CA GLU A 53 -21.54 12.49 -6.87
C GLU A 53 -21.30 13.44 -8.05
N ASN A 54 -20.21 14.22 -8.05
CA ASN A 54 -19.94 15.12 -9.18
C ASN A 54 -19.74 14.34 -10.47
N ALA A 55 -20.33 14.82 -11.56
CA ALA A 55 -20.21 14.19 -12.89
C ALA A 55 -18.75 13.97 -13.31
N VAL A 56 -17.86 14.94 -13.02
CA VAL A 56 -16.42 14.83 -13.33
C VAL A 56 -15.76 13.67 -12.58
N ILE A 57 -16.12 13.45 -11.31
CA ILE A 57 -15.61 12.33 -10.52
C ILE A 57 -16.18 11.00 -11.01
N GLN A 58 -17.46 10.97 -11.40
CA GLN A 58 -18.05 9.78 -12.00
C GLN A 58 -17.39 9.41 -13.33
N TRP A 59 -17.01 10.40 -14.15
CA TRP A 59 -16.27 10.17 -15.39
C TRP A 59 -14.85 9.71 -15.16
N PHE A 60 -14.17 10.23 -14.13
CA PHE A 60 -12.82 9.79 -13.78
C PHE A 60 -12.77 8.30 -13.43
N TRP A 61 -13.81 7.78 -12.78
CA TRP A 61 -13.89 6.37 -12.38
C TRP A 61 -14.60 5.46 -13.39
N LYS A 62 -15.00 5.98 -14.54
CA LYS A 62 -15.66 5.23 -15.62
C LYS A 62 -14.64 4.81 -16.67
#